data_AF-A0AAN7LPU7-F1
#
_entry.id   AF-A0AAN7LPU7-F1
#
_cell.length_a   1.000
_cell.length_b   1.000
_cell.length_c   1.000
_cell.angle_alpha   90.00
_cell.angle_beta   90.00
_cell.angle_gamma   90.00
#
_symmetry.space_group_name_H-M   'P 1'
#
loop_
_entity.id
_entity.type
_entity.pdbx_description
1 polymer ?
#
loop_
_entity_poly.entity_id
_entity_poly.type
_entity_poly.pdbx_seq_one_letter_code
_entity_poly.pdbx_strand_id
1 'polypeptide(L)'
;MGSPMPLFLLALLAFHGLLTIARGDGFVRTRGTHFMLGGVPYYANGFNAYWLMYFASDPSQRPKVSNAFREAASHGLTVARTWAFSDGGYRPLQYSPGSYNEQMFQGLDFVIAEARRYGIKLILSLVNDYENFGGKKQYVNWARNQGQYLSSDDDFFRNPVVKGYYKNHVKRVLNRYNIFTRIHYKDDPTIMAWELMNEPRCTSDTSGRTIQAWVTEMASFVKSIDSNHLLEIGLEGFYGQSTPQRRGVNPSTDIGTDFIANNRVRGIDFATVHSYPDQWLSNSNDQAQLSFLNNWLDVHIRDAQYILQKPLFLTEFGKSWKDPGYSTYQRDQLFNTVYYKVYSSAKRGGAVAGSLFWQLLTEGMDTFRDGYEIILGEGSSTTNLISYQSHKLYQIRKIYARMRNINRWRRGQGYRNRGKRIGN
;
A
#
# COMPACT_ATOMS: atom_id res chain seq x y z
N MET A 1 -1.56 53.13 -67.43
CA MET A 1 -0.51 53.89 -66.72
C MET A 1 -0.72 53.70 -65.23
N GLY A 2 0.30 53.28 -64.48
CA GLY A 2 0.28 53.19 -63.02
C GLY A 2 0.59 51.80 -62.47
N SER A 3 1.78 51.65 -61.88
CA SER A 3 2.52 50.47 -61.43
C SER A 3 1.81 49.46 -60.48
N PRO A 4 2.36 48.22 -60.37
CA PRO A 4 1.87 47.18 -59.46
C PRO A 4 2.56 47.24 -58.08
N MET A 5 1.84 46.87 -57.02
CA MET A 5 2.42 46.48 -55.72
C MET A 5 1.83 45.13 -55.29
N PRO A 6 2.66 44.11 -54.97
CA PRO A 6 2.19 42.85 -54.43
C PRO A 6 2.07 42.92 -52.90
N LEU A 7 0.86 42.72 -52.36
CA LEU A 7 0.65 42.51 -50.93
C LEU A 7 1.09 41.09 -50.55
N PHE A 8 2.13 41.03 -49.72
CA PHE A 8 2.58 39.85 -49.00
C PHE A 8 1.48 39.30 -48.08
N LEU A 9 1.01 38.09 -48.34
CA LEU A 9 0.29 37.26 -47.36
C LEU A 9 1.32 36.41 -46.61
N LEU A 10 1.72 36.89 -45.42
CA LEU A 10 2.54 36.13 -44.48
C LEU A 10 1.71 34.99 -43.89
N ALA A 11 2.00 33.76 -44.29
CA ALA A 11 1.53 32.55 -43.62
C ALA A 11 2.22 32.44 -42.25
N LEU A 12 1.54 32.86 -41.19
CA LEU A 12 1.89 32.56 -39.80
C LEU A 12 1.61 31.07 -39.54
N LEU A 13 2.58 30.21 -39.88
CA LEU A 13 2.67 28.85 -39.34
C LEU A 13 2.97 28.94 -37.84
N ALA A 14 1.91 29.07 -37.04
CA ALA A 14 1.97 28.85 -35.61
C ALA A 14 2.37 27.39 -35.36
N PHE A 15 3.66 27.18 -35.09
CA PHE A 15 4.21 25.95 -34.55
C PHE A 15 3.61 25.70 -33.15
N HIS A 16 2.35 25.28 -33.10
CA HIS A 16 1.79 24.60 -31.92
C HIS A 16 2.40 23.21 -31.88
N GLY A 17 3.65 23.14 -31.43
CA GLY A 17 4.22 21.92 -30.90
C GLY A 17 3.37 21.48 -29.73
N LEU A 18 2.36 20.65 -30.00
CA LEU A 18 1.70 19.81 -29.03
C LEU A 18 2.81 19.02 -28.34
N LEU A 19 3.27 19.52 -27.20
CA LEU A 19 3.91 18.72 -26.17
C LEU A 19 2.83 17.72 -25.72
N THR A 20 2.72 16.61 -26.44
CA THR A 20 2.17 15.38 -25.90
C THR A 20 3.05 15.04 -24.71
N ILE A 21 2.63 15.52 -23.54
CA ILE A 21 3.08 14.99 -22.28
C ILE A 21 2.79 13.51 -22.40
N ALA A 22 3.83 12.67 -22.51
CA ALA A 22 3.69 11.25 -22.24
C ALA A 22 3.26 11.15 -20.76
N ARG A 23 1.95 11.26 -20.54
CA ARG A 23 1.29 11.04 -19.28
C ARG A 23 1.53 9.56 -19.04
N GLY A 24 2.36 9.22 -18.05
CA GLY A 24 2.69 7.83 -17.77
C GLY A 24 1.41 7.00 -17.62
N ASP A 25 1.52 5.69 -17.84
CA ASP A 25 0.44 4.69 -17.76
C ASP A 25 -0.41 4.74 -16.47
N GLY A 26 0.06 5.47 -15.45
CA GLY A 26 -0.66 5.77 -14.22
C GLY A 26 -0.31 4.80 -13.09
N PHE A 27 0.41 3.72 -13.41
CA PHE A 27 0.86 2.74 -12.46
C PHE A 27 2.03 3.28 -11.64
N VAL A 28 2.03 2.95 -10.35
CA VAL A 28 3.20 3.17 -9.50
C VAL A 28 4.21 2.07 -9.79
N ARG A 29 5.46 2.44 -10.01
CA ARG A 29 6.57 1.50 -10.29
C ARG A 29 7.65 1.65 -9.23
N THR A 30 8.58 0.72 -9.16
CA THR A 30 9.80 0.87 -8.36
C THR A 30 10.99 1.22 -9.24
N ARG A 31 11.95 1.97 -8.69
CA ARG A 31 13.27 2.20 -9.28
C ARG A 31 14.29 2.27 -8.16
N GLY A 32 15.04 1.19 -7.96
CA GLY A 32 15.85 1.02 -6.76
C GLY A 32 14.96 1.13 -5.52
N THR A 33 15.36 1.98 -4.58
CA THR A 33 14.63 2.18 -3.32
C THR A 33 13.47 3.17 -3.38
N HIS A 34 13.07 3.64 -4.57
CA HIS A 34 11.99 4.63 -4.71
C HIS A 34 10.76 4.07 -5.42
N PHE A 35 9.57 4.46 -4.95
CA PHE A 35 8.39 4.43 -5.80
C PHE A 35 8.42 5.57 -6.79
N MET A 36 7.87 5.33 -7.98
CA MET A 36 7.85 6.25 -9.10
C MET A 36 6.43 6.32 -9.66
N LEU A 37 5.89 7.53 -9.82
CA LEU A 37 4.62 7.76 -10.50
C LEU A 37 4.82 8.82 -11.58
N GLY A 38 4.52 8.45 -12.83
CA GLY A 38 4.71 9.33 -13.97
C GLY A 38 6.15 9.81 -14.13
N GLY A 39 7.16 9.06 -13.64
CA GLY A 39 8.58 9.36 -13.75
C GLY A 39 9.15 10.31 -12.68
N VAL A 40 8.41 10.61 -11.60
CA VAL A 40 8.93 11.30 -10.40
C VAL A 40 8.79 10.41 -9.16
N PRO A 41 9.64 10.57 -8.14
CA PRO A 41 9.46 9.90 -6.86
C PRO A 41 8.05 10.09 -6.30
N TYR A 42 7.43 9.00 -5.89
CA TYR A 42 6.11 8.97 -5.28
C TYR A 42 6.25 8.76 -3.78
N TYR A 43 5.82 9.76 -3.02
CA TYR A 43 5.74 9.71 -1.57
C TYR A 43 4.28 9.79 -1.14
N ALA A 44 3.88 8.99 -0.15
CA ALA A 44 2.51 8.94 0.32
C ALA A 44 2.41 9.09 1.83
N ASN A 45 1.37 9.80 2.25
CA ASN A 45 0.74 9.59 3.54
C ASN A 45 -0.62 8.96 3.27
N GLY A 46 -1.03 8.00 4.08
CA GLY A 46 -2.26 7.26 3.83
C GLY A 46 -2.84 6.64 5.10
N PHE A 47 -3.76 5.70 4.91
CA PHE A 47 -4.57 5.13 5.98
C PHE A 47 -4.98 3.69 5.67
N ASN A 48 -5.35 2.96 6.71
CA ASN A 48 -6.05 1.69 6.60
C ASN A 48 -7.55 1.92 6.80
N ALA A 49 -8.36 1.26 5.99
CA ALA A 49 -9.82 1.23 6.13
C ALA A 49 -10.33 -0.10 5.60
N TYR A 50 -10.21 -1.16 6.40
CA TYR A 50 -10.55 -2.52 5.98
C TYR A 50 -12.05 -2.71 5.64
N TRP A 51 -12.90 -1.84 6.18
CA TRP A 51 -14.35 -1.90 6.12
C TRP A 51 -14.96 -1.38 4.80
N LEU A 52 -14.17 -0.78 3.91
CA LEU A 52 -14.68 -0.07 2.73
C LEU A 52 -15.57 -0.95 1.84
N MET A 53 -15.12 -2.16 1.49
CA MET A 53 -15.90 -3.10 0.68
C MET A 53 -17.21 -3.50 1.39
N TYR A 54 -17.12 -3.81 2.69
CA TYR A 54 -18.26 -4.23 3.51
C TYR A 54 -19.40 -3.20 3.47
N PHE A 55 -19.08 -1.92 3.70
CA PHE A 55 -20.08 -0.85 3.62
C PHE A 55 -20.52 -0.58 2.18
N ALA A 56 -19.61 -0.54 1.21
CA ALA A 56 -19.96 -0.27 -0.19
C ALA A 56 -20.88 -1.31 -0.85
N SER A 57 -20.92 -2.53 -0.30
CA SER A 57 -21.80 -3.61 -0.77
C SER A 57 -23.29 -3.31 -0.55
N ASP A 58 -23.62 -2.47 0.43
CA ASP A 58 -24.95 -1.90 0.56
C ASP A 58 -24.98 -0.53 -0.16
N PRO A 59 -25.74 -0.38 -1.26
CA PRO A 59 -25.82 0.90 -1.98
C PRO A 59 -26.20 2.09 -1.10
N SER A 60 -27.02 1.89 -0.05
CA SER A 60 -27.41 2.95 0.88
C SER A 60 -26.25 3.47 1.74
N GLN A 61 -25.21 2.65 1.92
CA GLN A 61 -24.04 2.97 2.74
C GLN A 61 -22.85 3.47 1.92
N ARG A 62 -22.91 3.40 0.58
CA ARG A 62 -21.86 3.96 -0.32
C ARG A 62 -21.49 5.42 -0.04
N PRO A 63 -22.42 6.32 0.35
CA PRO A 63 -22.06 7.67 0.74
C PRO A 63 -21.03 7.74 1.89
N LYS A 64 -21.01 6.76 2.81
CA LYS A 64 -19.98 6.69 3.87
C LYS A 64 -18.58 6.48 3.30
N VAL A 65 -18.45 5.60 2.32
CA VAL A 65 -17.20 5.34 1.59
C VAL A 65 -16.76 6.58 0.81
N SER A 66 -17.70 7.23 0.11
CA SER A 66 -17.45 8.50 -0.58
C SER A 66 -16.96 9.60 0.36
N ASN A 67 -17.57 9.71 1.55
CA ASN A 67 -17.18 10.71 2.55
C ASN A 67 -15.80 10.43 3.11
N ALA A 68 -15.48 9.18 3.46
CA ALA A 68 -14.15 8.81 3.93
C ALA A 68 -13.05 9.13 2.90
N PHE A 69 -13.27 8.85 1.61
CA PHE A 69 -12.30 9.24 0.57
C PHE A 69 -12.22 10.75 0.36
N ARG A 70 -13.34 11.48 0.46
CA ARG A 70 -13.36 12.95 0.37
C ARG A 70 -12.55 13.58 1.50
N GLU A 71 -12.78 13.14 2.74
CA GLU A 71 -12.07 13.63 3.92
C GLU A 71 -10.59 13.27 3.87
N ALA A 72 -10.25 12.04 3.49
CA ALA A 72 -8.87 11.63 3.32
C ALA A 72 -8.15 12.51 2.28
N ALA A 73 -8.78 12.76 1.14
CA ALA A 73 -8.23 13.61 0.09
C ALA A 73 -8.08 15.07 0.53
N SER A 74 -9.04 15.62 1.30
CA SER A 74 -8.93 17.00 1.82
C SER A 74 -7.78 17.15 2.84
N HIS A 75 -7.41 16.08 3.52
CA HIS A 75 -6.24 16.01 4.42
C HIS A 75 -4.94 15.58 3.71
N GLY A 76 -4.97 15.52 2.37
CA GLY A 76 -3.82 15.23 1.51
C GLY A 76 -3.35 13.77 1.56
N LEU A 77 -4.16 12.85 2.10
CA LEU A 77 -3.89 11.41 2.03
C LEU A 77 -4.02 10.93 0.58
N THR A 78 -3.17 9.98 0.20
CA THR A 78 -3.02 9.57 -1.22
C THR A 78 -2.99 8.07 -1.44
N VAL A 79 -2.96 7.28 -0.37
CA VAL A 79 -3.03 5.81 -0.42
C VAL A 79 -3.99 5.33 0.66
N ALA A 80 -4.85 4.38 0.32
CA ALA A 80 -5.64 3.62 1.26
C ALA A 80 -5.29 2.14 1.14
N ARG A 81 -5.13 1.47 2.28
CA ARG A 81 -4.99 0.02 2.35
C ARG A 81 -6.31 -0.58 2.86
N THR A 82 -6.82 -1.58 2.14
CA THR A 82 -8.14 -2.17 2.40
C THR A 82 -8.22 -3.63 1.93
N TRP A 83 -9.23 -4.37 2.39
CA TRP A 83 -9.33 -5.81 2.19
C TRP A 83 -10.10 -6.13 0.92
N ALA A 84 -9.49 -6.95 0.07
CA ALA A 84 -10.15 -7.58 -1.07
C ALA A 84 -10.63 -9.00 -0.73
N PHE A 85 -10.83 -9.28 0.56
CA PHE A 85 -11.32 -10.55 1.09
C PHE A 85 -12.43 -10.35 2.13
N SER A 86 -13.26 -11.38 2.25
CA SER A 86 -14.11 -11.66 3.39
C SER A 86 -14.60 -13.10 3.17
N ASP A 87 -13.99 -14.03 3.90
CA ASP A 87 -14.08 -15.46 3.65
C ASP A 87 -15.05 -16.11 4.65
N GLY A 88 -16.20 -16.58 4.18
CA GLY A 88 -17.27 -17.10 5.03
C GLY A 88 -17.92 -16.05 5.96
N GLY A 89 -18.72 -16.53 6.91
CA GLY A 89 -19.41 -15.67 7.89
C GLY A 89 -20.69 -15.02 7.37
N TYR A 90 -21.10 -13.89 7.99
CA TYR A 90 -22.42 -13.28 7.80
C TYR A 90 -22.59 -12.56 6.45
N ARG A 91 -21.57 -11.84 5.98
CA ARG A 91 -21.56 -11.11 4.70
C ARG A 91 -20.25 -11.33 3.95
N PRO A 92 -19.98 -12.56 3.48
CA PRO A 92 -18.75 -12.89 2.79
C PRO A 92 -18.64 -12.20 1.43
N LEU A 93 -17.42 -11.92 1.01
CA LEU A 93 -17.08 -11.82 -0.41
C LEU A 93 -17.03 -13.22 -1.02
N GLN A 94 -16.31 -14.14 -0.40
CA GLN A 94 -16.18 -15.54 -0.81
C GLN A 94 -16.86 -16.43 0.21
N TYR A 95 -18.04 -16.97 -0.10
CA TYR A 95 -18.83 -17.77 0.86
C TYR A 95 -18.41 -19.25 0.88
N SER A 96 -17.81 -19.73 -0.20
CA SER A 96 -17.15 -21.05 -0.29
C SER A 96 -16.03 -20.97 -1.33
N PRO A 97 -15.07 -21.93 -1.38
CA PRO A 97 -13.95 -21.87 -2.31
C PRO A 97 -14.42 -21.67 -3.76
N GLY A 98 -13.99 -20.56 -4.38
CA GLY A 98 -14.34 -20.24 -5.77
C GLY A 98 -15.75 -19.67 -5.99
N SER A 99 -16.55 -19.47 -4.93
CA SER A 99 -17.92 -18.95 -5.04
C SER A 99 -18.07 -17.60 -4.31
N TYR A 100 -18.64 -16.62 -5.01
CA TYR A 100 -18.55 -15.20 -4.63
C TYR A 100 -19.92 -14.53 -4.52
N ASN A 101 -20.08 -13.72 -3.47
CA ASN A 101 -21.21 -12.81 -3.36
C ASN A 101 -20.97 -11.62 -4.30
N GLU A 102 -21.72 -11.58 -5.40
CA GLU A 102 -21.57 -10.55 -6.43
C GLU A 102 -21.88 -9.14 -5.91
N GLN A 103 -22.83 -8.99 -4.97
CA GLN A 103 -23.14 -7.71 -4.35
C GLN A 103 -21.96 -7.19 -3.51
N MET A 104 -21.31 -8.08 -2.74
CA MET A 104 -20.09 -7.72 -2.00
C MET A 104 -18.96 -7.33 -2.96
N PHE A 105 -18.81 -8.06 -4.07
CA PHE A 105 -17.79 -7.76 -5.07
C PHE A 105 -18.02 -6.41 -5.78
N GLN A 106 -19.27 -6.07 -6.07
CA GLN A 106 -19.64 -4.74 -6.57
C GLN A 106 -19.38 -3.63 -5.54
N GLY A 107 -19.38 -3.96 -4.25
CA GLY A 107 -18.87 -3.08 -3.21
C GLY A 107 -17.40 -2.71 -3.44
N LEU A 108 -16.54 -3.70 -3.70
CA LEU A 108 -15.14 -3.46 -4.03
C LEU A 108 -14.97 -2.71 -5.37
N ASP A 109 -15.83 -3.01 -6.37
CA ASP A 109 -15.85 -2.26 -7.63
C ASP A 109 -16.08 -0.76 -7.37
N PHE A 110 -17.05 -0.44 -6.51
CA PHE A 110 -17.36 0.94 -6.12
C PHE A 110 -16.20 1.58 -5.36
N VAL A 111 -15.55 0.87 -4.44
CA VAL A 111 -14.39 1.37 -3.67
C VAL A 111 -13.27 1.80 -4.61
N ILE A 112 -12.93 0.98 -5.62
CA ILE A 112 -11.90 1.32 -6.62
C ILE A 112 -12.31 2.53 -7.45
N ALA A 113 -13.57 2.59 -7.91
CA ALA A 113 -14.06 3.73 -8.68
C ALA A 113 -14.04 5.04 -7.88
N GLU A 114 -14.38 4.98 -6.60
CA GLU A 114 -14.44 6.15 -5.73
C GLU A 114 -13.03 6.60 -5.30
N ALA A 115 -12.12 5.67 -5.02
CA ALA A 115 -10.71 5.97 -4.81
C ALA A 115 -10.11 6.70 -6.03
N ARG A 116 -10.44 6.24 -7.24
CA ARG A 116 -10.05 6.90 -8.50
C ARG A 116 -10.56 8.34 -8.58
N ARG A 117 -11.83 8.56 -8.23
CA ARG A 117 -12.47 9.87 -8.25
C ARG A 117 -11.75 10.88 -7.35
N TYR A 118 -11.26 10.44 -6.19
CA TYR A 118 -10.53 11.29 -5.24
C TYR A 118 -8.99 11.23 -5.40
N GLY A 119 -8.48 10.52 -6.41
CA GLY A 119 -7.05 10.43 -6.69
C GLY A 119 -6.26 9.65 -5.63
N ILE A 120 -6.91 8.74 -4.90
CA ILE A 120 -6.31 7.88 -3.88
C ILE A 120 -5.95 6.54 -4.52
N LYS A 121 -4.73 6.07 -4.27
CA LYS A 121 -4.28 4.74 -4.69
C LYS A 121 -4.68 3.67 -3.68
N LEU A 122 -4.85 2.43 -4.13
CA LEU A 122 -5.23 1.31 -3.25
C LEU A 122 -4.13 0.26 -3.10
N ILE A 123 -3.91 -0.19 -1.86
CA ILE A 123 -3.23 -1.46 -1.57
C ILE A 123 -4.32 -2.46 -1.17
N LEU A 124 -4.41 -3.58 -1.89
CA LEU A 124 -5.46 -4.58 -1.72
C LEU A 124 -4.90 -5.87 -1.15
N SER A 125 -5.22 -6.16 0.11
CA SER A 125 -4.88 -7.43 0.76
C SER A 125 -5.79 -8.54 0.31
N LEU A 126 -5.22 -9.70 0.00
CA LEU A 126 -5.90 -10.83 -0.65
C LEU A 126 -6.37 -11.92 0.31
N VAL A 127 -5.84 -11.95 1.54
CA VAL A 127 -6.31 -12.85 2.62
C VAL A 127 -5.78 -12.34 3.97
N ASN A 128 -6.35 -12.81 5.08
CA ASN A 128 -5.89 -12.50 6.44
C ASN A 128 -5.17 -13.67 7.10
N ASP A 129 -4.18 -13.40 7.96
CA ASP A 129 -3.69 -14.39 8.93
C ASP A 129 -4.69 -14.65 10.06
N TYR A 130 -5.35 -13.59 10.53
CA TYR A 130 -6.32 -13.67 11.61
C TYR A 130 -7.70 -14.14 11.13
N GLU A 131 -8.54 -14.55 12.08
CA GLU A 131 -9.88 -15.08 11.81
C GLU A 131 -10.92 -14.00 11.47
N ASN A 132 -10.62 -12.72 11.73
CA ASN A 132 -11.50 -11.61 11.38
C ASN A 132 -11.72 -11.58 9.86
N PHE A 133 -12.99 -11.64 9.46
CA PHE A 133 -13.40 -11.79 8.05
C PHE A 133 -12.84 -13.06 7.39
N GLY A 134 -12.63 -14.12 8.17
CA GLY A 134 -12.27 -15.46 7.70
C GLY A 134 -10.80 -15.77 7.82
N GLY A 135 -10.00 -15.42 6.81
CA GLY A 135 -8.55 -15.64 6.82
C GLY A 135 -8.11 -17.10 6.68
N LYS A 136 -6.82 -17.37 6.97
CA LYS A 136 -6.19 -18.69 6.72
C LYS A 136 -6.94 -19.85 7.36
N LYS A 137 -7.47 -19.64 8.58
CA LYS A 137 -8.28 -20.61 9.32
C LYS A 137 -9.52 -21.04 8.54
N GLN A 138 -10.21 -20.09 7.91
CA GLN A 138 -11.40 -20.41 7.10
C GLN A 138 -11.05 -21.24 5.87
N TYR A 139 -9.92 -20.95 5.21
CA TYR A 139 -9.43 -21.73 4.08
C TYR A 139 -9.08 -23.17 4.45
N VAL A 140 -8.42 -23.36 5.60
CA VAL A 140 -8.13 -24.69 6.15
C VAL A 140 -9.43 -25.42 6.51
N ASN A 141 -10.41 -24.74 7.11
CA ASN A 141 -11.72 -25.32 7.42
C ASN A 141 -12.49 -25.74 6.18
N TRP A 142 -12.44 -24.97 5.09
CA TRP A 142 -13.04 -25.40 3.82
C TRP A 142 -12.40 -26.69 3.28
N ALA A 143 -11.08 -26.83 3.41
CA ALA A 143 -10.40 -28.06 3.02
C ALA A 143 -10.75 -29.25 3.94
N ARG A 144 -10.84 -29.04 5.26
CA ARG A 144 -11.32 -30.04 6.23
C ARG A 144 -12.71 -30.55 5.86
N ASN A 145 -13.62 -29.64 5.53
CA ASN A 145 -14.98 -29.97 5.12
C ASN A 145 -15.06 -30.73 3.77
N GLN A 146 -13.98 -30.73 3.00
CA GLN A 146 -13.83 -31.51 1.76
C GLN A 146 -12.98 -32.78 1.96
N GLY A 147 -12.79 -33.21 3.21
CA GLY A 147 -12.11 -34.46 3.56
C GLY A 147 -10.58 -34.37 3.68
N GLN A 148 -9.99 -33.17 3.65
CA GLN A 148 -8.56 -33.02 3.94
C GLN A 148 -8.28 -33.17 5.45
N TYR A 149 -7.32 -34.01 5.81
CA TYR A 149 -6.89 -34.15 7.20
C TYR A 149 -5.82 -33.09 7.52
N LEU A 150 -6.24 -31.97 8.11
CA LEU A 150 -5.40 -30.81 8.44
C LEU A 150 -5.50 -30.48 9.93
N SER A 151 -4.37 -30.42 10.62
CA SER A 151 -4.31 -30.24 12.08
C SER A 151 -3.93 -28.83 12.51
N SER A 152 -3.47 -27.98 11.58
CA SER A 152 -3.02 -26.62 11.87
C SER A 152 -3.61 -25.61 10.89
N ASP A 153 -3.86 -24.39 11.35
CA ASP A 153 -4.22 -23.27 10.47
C ASP A 153 -3.03 -22.88 9.56
N ASP A 154 -1.80 -23.19 9.95
CA ASP A 154 -0.59 -23.02 9.13
C ASP A 154 -0.51 -24.02 7.97
N ASP A 155 -1.37 -25.04 7.93
CA ASP A 155 -1.52 -25.90 6.74
C ASP A 155 -1.98 -25.10 5.52
N PHE A 156 -2.50 -23.88 5.71
CA PHE A 156 -2.72 -22.91 4.66
C PHE A 156 -1.49 -22.69 3.76
N PHE A 157 -0.29 -22.68 4.36
CA PHE A 157 0.95 -22.43 3.63
C PHE A 157 1.49 -23.68 2.92
N ARG A 158 1.02 -24.88 3.28
CA ARG A 158 1.61 -26.16 2.87
C ARG A 158 0.69 -26.98 1.97
N ASN A 159 -0.57 -27.10 2.37
CA ASN A 159 -1.51 -28.02 1.73
C ASN A 159 -1.83 -27.55 0.29
N PRO A 160 -1.66 -28.42 -0.74
CA PRO A 160 -1.86 -28.04 -2.13
C PRO A 160 -3.31 -27.66 -2.45
N VAL A 161 -4.30 -28.27 -1.79
CA VAL A 161 -5.72 -27.92 -1.98
C VAL A 161 -5.99 -26.52 -1.45
N VAL A 162 -5.52 -26.21 -0.25
CA VAL A 162 -5.69 -24.88 0.35
C VAL A 162 -4.98 -23.79 -0.46
N LYS A 163 -3.73 -24.05 -0.88
CA LYS A 163 -3.01 -23.15 -1.82
C LYS A 163 -3.76 -22.96 -3.13
N GLY A 164 -4.42 -24.02 -3.63
CA GLY A 164 -5.29 -23.95 -4.81
C GLY A 164 -6.48 -23.02 -4.60
N TYR A 165 -7.14 -23.06 -3.45
CA TYR A 165 -8.22 -22.12 -3.11
C TYR A 165 -7.75 -20.67 -3.11
N TYR A 166 -6.60 -20.38 -2.46
CA TYR A 166 -6.01 -19.04 -2.48
C TYR A 166 -5.69 -18.58 -3.91
N LYS A 167 -5.05 -19.41 -4.72
CA LYS A 167 -4.74 -19.10 -6.12
C LYS A 167 -6.00 -18.82 -6.96
N ASN A 168 -7.08 -19.57 -6.72
CA ASN A 168 -8.37 -19.32 -7.35
C ASN A 168 -8.95 -17.95 -6.95
N HIS A 169 -8.80 -17.57 -5.68
CA HIS A 169 -9.19 -16.25 -5.18
C HIS A 169 -8.40 -15.12 -5.83
N VAL A 170 -7.06 -15.21 -5.83
CA VAL A 170 -6.18 -14.27 -6.53
C VAL A 170 -6.59 -14.12 -8.00
N LYS A 171 -6.78 -15.24 -8.71
CA LYS A 171 -7.18 -15.21 -10.12
C LYS A 171 -8.52 -14.51 -10.33
N ARG A 172 -9.49 -14.73 -9.43
CA ARG A 172 -10.81 -14.11 -9.51
C ARG A 172 -10.75 -12.59 -9.27
N VAL A 173 -10.00 -12.15 -8.26
CA VAL A 173 -9.86 -10.72 -7.90
C VAL A 173 -9.11 -9.97 -9.00
N LEU A 174 -7.93 -10.42 -9.41
CA LEU A 174 -7.11 -9.71 -10.40
C LEU A 174 -7.80 -9.59 -11.77
N ASN A 175 -8.56 -10.60 -12.19
CA ASN A 175 -9.30 -10.57 -13.46
C ASN A 175 -10.72 -9.99 -13.34
N ARG A 176 -11.14 -9.51 -12.17
CA ARG A 176 -12.46 -8.89 -12.00
C ARG A 176 -12.60 -7.69 -12.93
N TYR A 177 -13.67 -7.67 -13.71
CA TYR A 177 -14.05 -6.50 -14.50
C TYR A 177 -14.89 -5.56 -13.64
N ASN A 178 -14.38 -4.37 -13.39
CA ASN A 178 -15.06 -3.38 -12.56
C ASN A 178 -16.25 -2.78 -13.32
N ILE A 179 -17.46 -2.89 -12.76
CA ILE A 179 -18.68 -2.41 -13.43
C ILE A 179 -18.79 -0.88 -13.49
N PHE A 180 -18.11 -0.16 -12.61
CA PHE A 180 -18.13 1.31 -12.54
C PHE A 180 -17.02 1.94 -13.38
N THR A 181 -15.79 1.40 -13.31
CA THR A 181 -14.66 1.95 -14.09
C THR A 181 -14.54 1.35 -15.47
N ARG A 182 -15.17 0.19 -15.73
CA ARG A 182 -15.09 -0.56 -17.01
C ARG A 182 -13.67 -1.06 -17.33
N ILE A 183 -12.86 -1.29 -16.30
CA ILE A 183 -11.47 -1.74 -16.39
C ILE A 183 -11.31 -3.01 -15.56
N HIS A 184 -10.52 -3.98 -16.04
CA HIS A 184 -10.14 -5.12 -15.20
C HIS A 184 -9.21 -4.65 -14.07
N TYR A 185 -9.33 -5.22 -12.87
CA TYR A 185 -8.53 -4.77 -11.73
C TYR A 185 -7.03 -4.78 -12.01
N LYS A 186 -6.50 -5.83 -12.66
CA LYS A 186 -5.09 -5.91 -13.09
C LYS A 186 -4.63 -4.82 -14.09
N ASP A 187 -5.57 -4.11 -14.68
CA ASP A 187 -5.33 -3.03 -15.64
C ASP A 187 -5.74 -1.64 -15.09
N ASP A 188 -6.28 -1.55 -13.86
CA ASP A 188 -6.73 -0.28 -13.27
C ASP A 188 -5.61 0.38 -12.45
N PRO A 189 -4.97 1.46 -12.94
CA PRO A 189 -3.87 2.10 -12.23
C PRO A 189 -4.28 2.75 -10.90
N THR A 190 -5.56 2.79 -10.55
CA THR A 190 -6.01 3.18 -9.19
C THR A 190 -5.44 2.24 -8.14
N ILE A 191 -5.28 0.95 -8.45
CA ILE A 191 -4.59 0.02 -7.58
C ILE A 191 -3.09 0.33 -7.68
N MET A 192 -2.44 0.46 -6.53
CA MET A 192 -1.00 0.63 -6.43
C MET A 192 -0.31 -0.71 -6.27
N ALA A 193 -0.83 -1.57 -5.40
CA ALA A 193 -0.23 -2.85 -5.10
C ALA A 193 -1.25 -3.89 -4.69
N TRP A 194 -0.91 -5.14 -5.00
CA TRP A 194 -1.46 -6.32 -4.34
C TRP A 194 -0.65 -6.62 -3.08
N GLU A 195 -1.33 -7.03 -2.02
CA GLU A 195 -0.71 -7.58 -0.81
C GLU A 195 -1.09 -9.06 -0.71
N LEU A 196 -0.08 -9.94 -0.59
CA LEU A 196 -0.33 -11.38 -0.56
C LEU A 196 -1.24 -11.78 0.60
N MET A 197 -0.99 -11.24 1.80
CA MET A 197 -1.69 -11.60 3.03
C MET A 197 -1.45 -10.56 4.12
N ASN A 198 -2.49 -10.18 4.86
CA ASN A 198 -2.32 -9.36 6.06
C ASN A 198 -1.63 -10.15 7.17
N GLU A 199 -0.47 -9.66 7.61
CA GLU A 199 0.29 -10.14 8.78
C GLU A 199 0.52 -11.67 8.83
N PRO A 200 1.09 -12.30 7.78
CA PRO A 200 1.25 -13.75 7.76
C PRO A 200 2.17 -14.22 8.89
N ARG A 201 1.72 -15.22 9.65
CA ARG A 201 2.51 -15.88 10.72
C ARG A 201 2.45 -17.39 10.54
N CYS A 202 3.59 -18.06 10.70
CA CYS A 202 3.68 -19.52 10.68
C CYS A 202 4.45 -20.02 11.91
N THR A 203 3.76 -20.07 13.04
CA THR A 203 4.35 -20.46 14.32
C THR A 203 4.68 -21.95 14.39
N SER A 204 4.09 -22.78 13.52
CA SER A 204 4.44 -24.19 13.37
C SER A 204 5.80 -24.44 12.69
N ASP A 205 6.37 -23.45 11.99
CA ASP A 205 7.71 -23.54 11.39
C ASP A 205 8.51 -22.25 11.59
N THR A 206 9.14 -22.16 12.75
CA THR A 206 9.99 -21.03 13.13
C THR A 206 11.29 -20.94 12.34
N SER A 207 11.64 -21.93 11.51
CA SER A 207 12.76 -21.80 10.57
C SER A 207 12.49 -20.80 9.45
N GLY A 208 11.21 -20.47 9.22
CA GLY A 208 10.75 -19.56 8.18
C GLY A 208 10.76 -20.13 6.76
N ARG A 209 11.13 -21.41 6.61
CA ARG A 209 11.18 -22.08 5.30
C ARG A 209 9.79 -22.24 4.69
N THR A 210 8.76 -22.52 5.50
CA THR A 210 7.38 -22.65 5.05
C THR A 210 6.87 -21.35 4.43
N ILE A 211 6.98 -20.21 5.14
CA ILE A 211 6.58 -18.89 4.61
C ILE A 211 7.44 -18.53 3.39
N GLN A 212 8.75 -18.77 3.42
CA GLN A 212 9.64 -18.49 2.30
C GLN A 212 9.20 -19.22 1.02
N ALA A 213 8.87 -20.51 1.12
CA ALA A 213 8.40 -21.31 -0.01
C ALA A 213 7.04 -20.81 -0.51
N TRP A 214 6.11 -20.52 0.39
CA TRP A 214 4.78 -20.01 0.05
C TRP A 214 4.84 -18.65 -0.65
N VAL A 215 5.61 -17.69 -0.11
CA VAL A 215 5.80 -16.36 -0.72
C VAL A 215 6.43 -16.49 -2.11
N THR A 216 7.42 -17.39 -2.28
CA THR A 216 8.04 -17.64 -3.59
C THR A 216 7.03 -18.15 -4.61
N GLU A 217 6.19 -19.11 -4.22
CA GLU A 217 5.15 -19.68 -5.07
C GLU A 217 4.06 -18.66 -5.42
N MET A 218 3.52 -17.96 -4.43
CA MET A 218 2.40 -17.04 -4.62
C MET A 218 2.81 -15.75 -5.32
N ALA A 219 4.01 -15.23 -5.06
CA ALA A 219 4.51 -14.07 -5.79
C ALA A 219 4.68 -14.37 -7.28
N SER A 220 5.23 -15.53 -7.62
CA SER A 220 5.35 -15.97 -9.01
C SER A 220 3.96 -16.13 -9.66
N PHE A 221 3.00 -16.72 -8.94
CA PHE A 221 1.63 -16.89 -9.44
C PHE A 221 0.92 -15.56 -9.70
N VAL A 222 0.91 -14.63 -8.74
CA VAL A 222 0.33 -13.29 -8.91
C VAL A 222 0.95 -12.59 -10.13
N LYS A 223 2.29 -12.58 -10.22
CA LYS A 223 3.01 -11.92 -11.32
C LYS A 223 2.81 -12.55 -12.70
N SER A 224 2.39 -13.82 -12.74
CA SER A 224 2.00 -14.48 -14.01
C SER A 224 0.65 -14.00 -14.55
N ILE A 225 -0.20 -13.43 -13.69
CA ILE A 225 -1.52 -12.89 -14.05
C ILE A 225 -1.43 -11.39 -14.29
N ASP A 226 -0.67 -10.68 -13.44
CA ASP A 226 -0.54 -9.23 -13.45
C ASP A 226 0.93 -8.80 -13.28
N SER A 227 1.47 -8.19 -14.34
CA SER A 227 2.82 -7.60 -14.36
C SER A 227 2.81 -6.06 -14.37
N ASN A 228 1.63 -5.43 -14.27
CA ASN A 228 1.46 -3.99 -14.18
C ASN A 228 1.64 -3.48 -12.75
N HIS A 229 0.97 -4.13 -11.79
CA HIS A 229 0.92 -3.70 -10.40
C HIS A 229 2.13 -4.12 -9.59
N LEU A 230 2.40 -3.36 -8.54
CA LEU A 230 3.35 -3.77 -7.52
C LEU A 230 2.77 -4.92 -6.69
N LEU A 231 3.66 -5.71 -6.10
CA LEU A 231 3.31 -6.77 -5.17
C LEU A 231 4.18 -6.66 -3.93
N GLU A 232 3.55 -6.82 -2.79
CA GLU A 232 4.19 -6.92 -1.48
C GLU A 232 3.54 -8.04 -0.67
N ILE A 233 4.13 -8.38 0.47
CA ILE A 233 3.79 -9.61 1.20
C ILE A 233 2.70 -9.36 2.25
N GLY A 234 2.76 -8.21 2.92
CA GLY A 234 1.96 -7.82 4.09
C GLY A 234 2.65 -8.15 5.42
N LEU A 235 3.98 -8.13 5.45
CA LEU A 235 4.75 -8.46 6.64
C LEU A 235 4.65 -7.35 7.69
N GLU A 236 4.53 -7.76 8.95
CA GLU A 236 4.73 -6.88 10.09
C GLU A 236 6.20 -6.43 10.22
N GLY A 237 7.13 -7.26 9.75
CA GLY A 237 8.56 -6.92 9.69
C GLY A 237 9.50 -7.80 10.52
N PHE A 238 9.02 -8.86 11.16
CA PHE A 238 9.88 -9.68 12.02
C PHE A 238 11.07 -10.30 11.27
N TYR A 239 12.26 -10.20 11.88
CA TYR A 239 13.48 -10.80 11.37
C TYR A 239 13.53 -12.30 11.70
N GLY A 240 14.02 -13.08 10.74
CA GLY A 240 14.17 -14.53 10.88
C GLY A 240 15.62 -14.98 10.89
N GLN A 241 15.83 -16.25 10.56
CA GLN A 241 17.13 -16.91 10.63
C GLN A 241 18.16 -16.41 9.60
N SER A 242 17.74 -15.72 8.53
CA SER A 242 18.67 -15.18 7.53
C SER A 242 19.47 -13.99 8.03
N THR A 243 19.03 -13.36 9.12
CA THR A 243 19.71 -12.25 9.80
C THR A 243 19.68 -12.44 11.32
N PRO A 244 20.43 -13.42 11.86
CA PRO A 244 20.38 -13.75 13.29
C PRO A 244 20.74 -12.56 14.18
N GLN A 245 21.63 -11.68 13.72
CA GLN A 245 22.03 -10.44 14.39
C GLN A 245 20.91 -9.39 14.51
N ARG A 246 19.85 -9.50 13.70
CA ARG A 246 18.67 -8.62 13.75
C ARG A 246 17.56 -9.15 14.64
N ARG A 247 17.60 -10.43 15.07
CA ARG A 247 16.52 -11.03 15.86
C ARG A 247 16.27 -10.35 17.20
N GLY A 248 17.29 -9.75 17.81
CA GLY A 248 17.14 -8.94 19.03
C GLY A 248 16.32 -7.65 18.86
N VAL A 249 15.95 -7.29 17.64
CA VAL A 249 15.06 -6.15 17.33
C VAL A 249 13.59 -6.56 17.42
N ASN A 250 13.27 -7.85 17.29
CA ASN A 250 11.89 -8.32 17.34
C ASN A 250 11.31 -8.17 18.76
N PRO A 251 10.05 -7.73 18.91
CA PRO A 251 9.38 -7.65 20.21
C PRO A 251 8.88 -9.03 20.70
N SER A 252 8.64 -9.97 19.79
CA SER A 252 8.32 -11.37 20.06
C SER A 252 9.25 -12.28 19.28
N THR A 253 9.55 -13.46 19.82
CA THR A 253 10.43 -14.43 19.16
C THR A 253 9.63 -15.36 18.25
N ASP A 254 10.17 -15.57 17.05
CA ASP A 254 9.89 -16.71 16.18
C ASP A 254 8.45 -16.90 15.67
N ILE A 255 7.96 -15.95 14.86
CA ILE A 255 6.65 -16.05 14.18
C ILE A 255 6.69 -16.72 12.80
N GLY A 256 7.84 -17.27 12.38
CA GLY A 256 8.00 -17.97 11.11
C GLY A 256 8.18 -17.09 9.86
N THR A 257 8.26 -15.77 10.00
CA THR A 257 8.63 -14.86 8.90
C THR A 257 10.09 -14.45 8.98
N ASP A 258 10.61 -13.93 7.87
CA ASP A 258 11.94 -13.35 7.78
C ASP A 258 11.93 -12.12 6.86
N PHE A 259 11.99 -10.93 7.46
CA PHE A 259 11.94 -9.66 6.72
C PHE A 259 12.92 -9.58 5.55
N ILE A 260 14.13 -10.13 5.68
CA ILE A 260 15.15 -10.04 4.62
C ILE A 260 14.94 -11.13 3.57
N ALA A 261 14.83 -12.39 3.98
CA ALA A 261 14.71 -13.50 3.04
C ALA A 261 13.40 -13.42 2.25
N ASN A 262 12.29 -13.14 2.92
CA ASN A 262 10.98 -13.10 2.27
C ASN A 262 10.90 -11.93 1.27
N ASN A 263 11.37 -10.73 1.66
CA ASN A 263 11.39 -9.58 0.74
C ASN A 263 12.44 -9.69 -0.37
N ARG A 264 13.35 -10.68 -0.36
CA ARG A 264 14.26 -10.96 -1.49
C ARG A 264 13.62 -11.79 -2.60
N VAL A 265 12.46 -12.39 -2.36
CA VAL A 265 11.73 -13.17 -3.37
C VAL A 265 11.51 -12.35 -4.64
N ARG A 266 11.79 -12.98 -5.79
CA ARG A 266 11.52 -12.40 -7.10
C ARG A 266 10.02 -12.25 -7.28
N GLY A 267 9.56 -11.04 -7.60
CA GLY A 267 8.15 -10.70 -7.71
C GLY A 267 7.64 -9.82 -6.57
N ILE A 268 8.33 -9.78 -5.42
CA ILE A 268 8.08 -8.79 -4.37
C ILE A 268 8.79 -7.49 -4.75
N ASP A 269 8.05 -6.39 -4.88
CA ASP A 269 8.58 -5.13 -5.39
C ASP A 269 9.03 -4.17 -4.29
N PHE A 270 8.39 -4.22 -3.12
CA PHE A 270 8.71 -3.40 -1.97
C PHE A 270 8.44 -4.13 -0.66
N ALA A 271 9.08 -3.65 0.40
CA ALA A 271 8.92 -4.20 1.73
C ALA A 271 7.89 -3.39 2.54
N THR A 272 7.23 -4.07 3.46
CA THR A 272 6.29 -3.50 4.42
C THR A 272 6.72 -3.84 5.84
N VAL A 273 6.36 -2.94 6.75
CA VAL A 273 6.48 -3.12 8.20
C VAL A 273 5.23 -2.57 8.86
N HIS A 274 4.82 -3.18 9.96
CA HIS A 274 3.80 -2.69 10.87
C HIS A 274 4.47 -2.30 12.21
N SER A 275 3.77 -1.55 13.07
CA SER A 275 4.26 -1.29 14.42
C SER A 275 3.15 -0.98 15.40
N TYR A 276 2.99 -1.85 16.40
CA TYR A 276 2.08 -1.67 17.53
C TYR A 276 2.82 -1.86 18.87
N PRO A 277 3.67 -0.89 19.27
CA PRO A 277 4.42 -0.99 20.52
C PRO A 277 3.53 -1.16 21.76
N ASP A 278 2.32 -0.59 21.75
CA ASP A 278 1.32 -0.73 22.81
C ASP A 278 0.81 -2.16 22.96
N GLN A 279 0.65 -2.89 21.84
CA GLN A 279 0.28 -4.31 21.87
C GLN A 279 1.47 -5.22 22.17
N TRP A 280 2.59 -4.98 21.51
CA TRP A 280 3.75 -5.88 21.55
C TRP A 280 4.56 -5.75 22.84
N LEU A 281 4.55 -4.57 23.45
CA LEU A 281 5.25 -4.24 24.69
C LEU A 281 4.27 -3.71 25.74
N SER A 282 3.13 -4.38 25.90
CA SER A 282 2.04 -3.98 26.81
C SER A 282 2.46 -3.81 28.27
N ASN A 283 3.54 -4.47 28.70
CA ASN A 283 4.11 -4.37 30.04
C ASN A 283 5.18 -3.27 30.18
N SER A 284 5.46 -2.51 29.12
CA SER A 284 6.46 -1.44 29.09
C SER A 284 5.80 -0.06 29.18
N ASN A 285 6.53 0.93 29.70
CA ASN A 285 6.08 2.32 29.71
C ASN A 285 6.18 2.97 28.31
N ASP A 286 5.54 4.12 28.11
CA ASP A 286 5.50 4.83 26.83
C ASP A 286 6.89 5.19 26.30
N GLN A 287 7.83 5.54 27.18
CA GLN A 287 9.20 5.88 26.76
C GLN A 287 9.92 4.67 26.18
N ALA A 288 9.74 3.48 26.76
CA ALA A 288 10.28 2.24 26.23
C ALA A 288 9.60 1.85 24.91
N GLN A 289 8.27 1.99 24.82
CA GLN A 289 7.51 1.78 23.58
C GLN A 289 7.96 2.69 22.43
N LEU A 290 8.16 3.99 22.70
CA LEU A 290 8.67 4.95 21.71
C LEU A 290 10.13 4.68 21.33
N SER A 291 10.96 4.26 22.28
CA SER A 291 12.35 3.87 22.02
C SER A 291 12.41 2.65 21.11
N PHE A 292 11.57 1.65 21.39
CA PHE A 292 11.39 0.48 20.53
C PHE A 292 10.97 0.89 19.12
N LEU A 293 9.91 1.70 18.96
CA LEU A 293 9.44 2.18 17.66
C LEU A 293 10.55 2.87 16.87
N ASN A 294 11.33 3.75 17.51
CA ASN A 294 12.45 4.43 16.87
C ASN A 294 13.50 3.44 16.33
N ASN A 295 13.92 2.48 17.16
CA ASN A 295 14.89 1.47 16.77
C ASN A 295 14.34 0.52 15.70
N TRP A 296 13.09 0.08 15.84
CA TRP A 296 12.36 -0.74 14.88
C TRP A 296 12.39 -0.09 13.51
N LEU A 297 11.98 1.18 13.40
CA LEU A 297 12.01 1.91 12.14
C LEU A 297 13.46 2.07 11.63
N ASP A 298 14.41 2.52 12.44
CA ASP A 298 15.78 2.77 11.97
C ASP A 298 16.45 1.52 11.36
N VAL A 299 16.23 0.36 11.96
CA VAL A 299 16.80 -0.91 11.48
C VAL A 299 16.16 -1.31 10.15
N HIS A 300 14.82 -1.30 10.05
CA HIS A 300 14.13 -1.65 8.80
C HIS A 300 14.43 -0.70 7.66
N ILE A 301 14.54 0.60 7.96
CA ILE A 301 14.90 1.62 6.98
C ILE A 301 16.29 1.35 6.42
N ARG A 302 17.25 1.04 7.29
CA ARG A 302 18.62 0.71 6.90
C ARG A 302 18.65 -0.55 6.03
N ASP A 303 17.93 -1.58 6.44
CA ASP A 303 17.96 -2.85 5.73
C ASP A 303 17.21 -2.77 4.39
N ALA A 304 16.11 -2.03 4.31
CA ALA A 304 15.45 -1.71 3.04
C ALA A 304 16.39 -0.93 2.09
N GLN A 305 17.11 0.06 2.61
CA GLN A 305 18.01 0.92 1.84
C GLN A 305 19.25 0.18 1.33
N TYR A 306 19.89 -0.63 2.16
CA TYR A 306 21.24 -1.16 1.88
C TYR A 306 21.29 -2.66 1.63
N ILE A 307 20.35 -3.44 2.18
CA ILE A 307 20.33 -4.91 2.06
C ILE A 307 19.34 -5.36 0.98
N LEU A 308 18.10 -4.85 1.03
CA LEU A 308 17.06 -5.20 0.06
C LEU A 308 17.16 -4.37 -1.22
N GLN A 309 17.59 -3.11 -1.09
CA GLN A 309 17.55 -2.10 -2.17
C GLN A 309 16.16 -1.94 -2.78
N LYS A 310 15.13 -2.07 -1.94
CA LYS A 310 13.72 -1.93 -2.29
C LYS A 310 13.08 -0.79 -1.50
N PRO A 311 12.00 -0.17 -2.00
CA PRO A 311 11.25 0.79 -1.21
C PRO A 311 10.66 0.14 0.05
N LEU A 312 10.40 0.96 1.07
CA LEU A 312 9.75 0.58 2.32
C LEU A 312 8.49 1.43 2.55
N PHE A 313 7.40 0.78 2.93
CA PHE A 313 6.22 1.40 3.53
C PHE A 313 6.06 0.92 4.97
N LEU A 314 5.68 1.84 5.86
CA LEU A 314 5.06 1.46 7.14
C LEU A 314 3.54 1.38 6.91
N THR A 315 3.01 0.18 6.72
CA THR A 315 1.61 -0.03 6.28
C THR A 315 0.62 -0.11 7.42
N GLU A 316 1.06 -0.25 8.67
CA GLU A 316 0.23 -0.08 9.85
C GLU A 316 1.01 0.51 11.01
N PHE A 317 0.38 1.43 11.74
CA PHE A 317 0.81 1.93 13.04
C PHE A 317 -0.34 2.68 13.71
N GLY A 318 -0.38 2.70 15.03
CA GLY A 318 -1.38 3.44 15.79
C GLY A 318 -1.10 3.47 17.29
N LYS A 319 -1.92 4.21 18.04
CA LYS A 319 -1.92 4.22 19.51
C LYS A 319 -3.35 4.16 20.03
N SER A 320 -3.68 3.12 20.77
CA SER A 320 -5.04 2.88 21.24
C SER A 320 -5.47 3.89 22.30
N TRP A 321 -6.67 4.45 22.18
CA TRP A 321 -7.29 5.25 23.25
C TRP A 321 -7.77 4.39 24.43
N LYS A 322 -7.82 3.07 24.25
CA LYS A 322 -8.21 2.11 25.29
C LYS A 322 -7.06 1.80 26.26
N ASP A 323 -5.84 2.24 25.95
CA ASP A 323 -4.68 2.02 26.81
C ASP A 323 -4.86 2.78 28.16
N PRO A 324 -4.49 2.16 29.30
CA PRO A 324 -4.51 2.84 30.58
C PRO A 324 -3.64 4.11 30.56
N GLY A 325 -4.21 5.24 31.00
CA GLY A 325 -3.50 6.51 31.01
C GLY A 325 -3.36 7.17 29.63
N TYR A 326 -4.17 6.74 28.65
CA TYR A 326 -4.17 7.34 27.32
C TYR A 326 -4.37 8.86 27.36
N SER A 327 -3.59 9.54 26.54
CA SER A 327 -3.80 10.91 26.12
C SER A 327 -3.46 11.06 24.64
N THR A 328 -4.09 12.03 23.98
CA THR A 328 -3.77 12.36 22.58
C THR A 328 -2.30 12.71 22.40
N TYR A 329 -1.61 13.18 23.44
CA TYR A 329 -0.17 13.43 23.42
C TYR A 329 0.65 12.18 23.10
N GLN A 330 0.36 11.02 23.69
CA GLN A 330 1.08 9.77 23.39
C GLN A 330 0.88 9.35 21.94
N ARG A 331 -0.36 9.45 21.43
CA ARG A 331 -0.68 9.20 20.02
C ARG A 331 0.09 10.14 19.10
N ASP A 332 0.13 11.42 19.43
CA ASP A 332 0.85 12.44 18.67
C ASP A 332 2.37 12.21 18.69
N GLN A 333 2.95 11.75 19.80
CA GLN A 333 4.38 11.38 19.86
C GLN A 333 4.70 10.21 18.94
N LEU A 334 3.85 9.19 18.92
CA LEU A 334 3.98 8.02 18.03
C LEU A 334 3.88 8.44 16.56
N PHE A 335 2.86 9.23 16.19
CA PHE A 335 2.67 9.73 14.83
C PHE A 335 3.82 10.64 14.40
N ASN A 336 4.28 11.54 15.26
CA ASN A 336 5.43 12.40 14.98
C ASN A 336 6.71 11.58 14.73
N THR A 337 6.94 10.53 15.52
CA THR A 337 8.10 9.64 15.34
C THR A 337 8.09 9.02 13.95
N VAL A 338 6.98 8.39 13.56
CA VAL A 338 6.79 7.80 12.23
C VAL A 338 6.99 8.84 11.13
N TYR A 339 6.25 9.95 11.20
CA TYR A 339 6.26 11.00 10.19
C TYR A 339 7.61 11.68 10.04
N TYR A 340 8.36 11.83 11.13
CA TYR A 340 9.73 12.32 11.10
C TYR A 340 10.66 11.37 10.33
N LYS A 341 10.60 10.05 10.58
CA LYS A 341 11.41 9.05 9.86
C LYS A 341 11.09 9.04 8.37
N VAL A 342 9.80 9.01 8.02
CA VAL A 342 9.32 9.04 6.62
C VAL A 342 9.78 10.32 5.92
N TYR A 343 9.54 11.49 6.51
CA TYR A 343 9.92 12.77 5.92
C TYR A 343 11.44 12.91 5.76
N SER A 344 12.20 12.52 6.77
CA SER A 344 13.67 12.58 6.74
C SER A 344 14.26 11.68 5.66
N SER A 345 13.67 10.50 5.47
CA SER A 345 14.03 9.59 4.38
C SER A 345 13.68 10.21 3.03
N ALA A 346 12.42 10.63 2.83
CA ALA A 346 11.96 11.24 1.58
C ALA A 346 12.78 12.47 1.16
N LYS A 347 13.10 13.37 2.11
CA LYS A 347 13.88 14.60 1.86
C LYS A 347 15.28 14.29 1.31
N ARG A 348 15.88 13.17 1.71
CA ARG A 348 17.21 12.74 1.25
C ARG A 348 17.18 11.71 0.13
N GLY A 349 15.99 11.35 -0.37
CA GLY A 349 15.85 10.28 -1.36
C GLY A 349 16.19 8.90 -0.81
N GLY A 350 15.83 8.63 0.45
CA GLY A 350 15.97 7.32 1.08
C GLY A 350 14.86 6.34 0.69
N ALA A 351 14.93 5.13 1.25
CA ALA A 351 14.05 4.00 0.92
C ALA A 351 12.61 4.11 1.45
N VAL A 352 12.37 4.92 2.48
CA VAL A 352 11.00 5.05 3.03
C VAL A 352 10.25 6.05 2.22
N ALA A 353 9.14 5.59 1.66
CA ALA A 353 8.35 6.40 0.76
C ALA A 353 6.94 6.72 1.29
N GLY A 354 6.56 6.18 2.43
CA GLY A 354 5.34 6.61 3.09
C GLY A 354 4.94 5.79 4.31
N SER A 355 3.79 6.13 4.85
CA SER A 355 3.20 5.49 6.02
C SER A 355 1.67 5.51 5.96
N LEU A 356 1.01 4.46 6.46
CA LEU A 356 -0.44 4.31 6.55
C LEU A 356 -0.84 4.04 7.99
N PHE A 357 -1.58 4.96 8.61
CA PHE A 357 -2.03 4.75 9.99
C PHE A 357 -3.18 3.74 10.04
N TRP A 358 -3.24 2.98 11.12
CA TRP A 358 -4.41 2.19 11.49
C TRP A 358 -5.19 2.97 12.55
N GLN A 359 -6.45 3.33 12.33
CA GLN A 359 -7.23 3.22 11.09
C GLN A 359 -8.14 4.43 10.88
N LEU A 360 -8.60 4.65 9.64
CA LEU A 360 -9.59 5.69 9.34
C LEU A 360 -10.99 5.11 9.52
N LEU A 361 -11.79 5.76 10.37
CA LEU A 361 -13.24 5.62 10.38
C LEU A 361 -13.88 6.96 9.97
N THR A 362 -15.17 6.93 9.64
CA THR A 362 -15.99 8.14 9.50
C THR A 362 -17.08 8.15 10.56
N GLU A 363 -17.80 9.26 10.71
CA GLU A 363 -18.82 9.44 11.73
C GLU A 363 -19.94 8.36 11.65
N GLY A 364 -20.48 7.99 12.81
CA GLY A 364 -21.53 6.97 12.93
C GLY A 364 -21.06 5.55 12.62
N MET A 365 -19.81 5.23 12.94
CA MET A 365 -19.21 3.90 12.83
C MET A 365 -18.76 3.34 14.19
N ASP A 366 -19.48 3.68 15.27
CA ASP A 366 -19.04 3.38 16.64
C ASP A 366 -18.84 1.88 16.91
N THR A 367 -19.60 1.01 16.23
CA THR A 367 -19.45 -0.45 16.34
C THR A 367 -18.18 -1.00 15.70
N PHE A 368 -17.44 -0.20 14.93
CA PHE A 368 -16.16 -0.56 14.31
C PHE A 368 -14.95 0.03 15.05
N ARG A 369 -15.16 0.79 16.14
CA ARG A 369 -14.09 1.39 16.95
C ARG A 369 -13.30 0.32 17.70
N ASP A 370 -12.04 0.13 17.33
CA ASP A 370 -11.14 -0.81 17.98
C ASP A 370 -10.21 -0.15 19.01
N GLY A 371 -10.19 1.18 19.10
CA GLY A 371 -9.28 1.93 19.96
C GLY A 371 -8.30 2.78 19.15
N TYR A 372 -8.05 2.42 17.90
CA TYR A 372 -7.03 3.05 17.05
C TYR A 372 -7.62 4.04 16.06
N GLU A 373 -8.95 4.14 15.96
CA GLU A 373 -9.59 4.93 14.95
C GLU A 373 -9.18 6.42 15.03
N ILE A 374 -9.02 7.00 13.85
CA ILE A 374 -8.96 8.43 13.58
C ILE A 374 -10.21 8.77 12.78
N ILE A 375 -10.98 9.75 13.27
CA ILE A 375 -12.08 10.36 12.52
C ILE A 375 -11.61 11.76 12.15
N LEU A 376 -11.32 11.99 10.87
CA LEU A 376 -10.69 13.24 10.41
C LEU A 376 -11.59 14.46 10.67
N GLY A 377 -12.92 14.29 10.61
CA GLY A 377 -13.89 15.34 10.91
C GLY A 377 -13.82 15.90 12.34
N GLU A 378 -13.29 15.14 13.31
CA GLU A 378 -13.21 15.55 14.72
C GLU A 378 -12.10 16.60 14.99
N GLY A 379 -11.21 16.86 14.02
CA GLY A 379 -10.24 17.97 14.12
C GLY A 379 -9.20 17.84 15.24
N SER A 380 -8.87 16.61 15.65
CA SER A 380 -7.88 16.34 16.70
C SER A 380 -6.47 16.84 16.37
N SER A 381 -5.60 16.98 17.38
CA SER A 381 -4.18 17.31 17.15
C SER A 381 -3.48 16.29 16.25
N THR A 382 -3.84 15.01 16.35
CA THR A 382 -3.36 13.96 15.44
C THR A 382 -3.77 14.22 13.99
N THR A 383 -5.00 14.71 13.75
CA THR A 383 -5.48 15.10 12.41
C THR A 383 -4.66 16.24 11.80
N ASN A 384 -4.24 17.20 12.63
CA ASN A 384 -3.32 18.26 12.21
C ASN A 384 -1.94 17.70 11.82
N LEU A 385 -1.40 16.74 12.58
CA LEU A 385 -0.14 16.06 12.25
C LEU A 385 -0.23 15.31 10.92
N ILE A 386 -1.33 14.60 10.69
CA ILE A 386 -1.63 13.89 9.44
C ILE A 386 -1.58 14.88 8.26
N SER A 387 -2.34 15.98 8.34
CA SER A 387 -2.40 17.01 7.29
C SER A 387 -1.05 17.65 7.03
N TYR A 388 -0.32 17.99 8.10
CA TYR A 388 0.99 18.60 8.01
C TYR A 388 2.01 17.66 7.35
N GLN A 389 1.99 16.37 7.68
CA GLN A 389 2.83 15.37 7.02
C GLN A 389 2.50 15.25 5.53
N SER A 390 1.23 15.14 5.19
CA SER A 390 0.76 15.09 3.79
C SER A 390 1.26 16.29 3.00
N HIS A 391 1.18 17.49 3.57
CA HIS A 391 1.68 18.72 2.97
C HIS A 391 3.21 18.68 2.75
N LYS A 392 3.99 18.29 3.76
CA LYS A 392 5.46 18.16 3.64
C LYS A 392 5.86 17.21 2.51
N LEU A 393 5.25 16.03 2.42
CA LEU A 393 5.53 15.06 1.36
C LEU A 393 5.10 15.57 -0.02
N TYR A 394 3.99 16.30 -0.09
CA TYR A 394 3.57 16.98 -1.32
C TYR A 394 4.60 18.00 -1.81
N GLN A 395 5.17 18.83 -0.92
CA GLN A 395 6.20 19.79 -1.30
C GLN A 395 7.46 19.09 -1.84
N ILE A 396 7.89 17.98 -1.23
CA ILE A 396 8.99 17.16 -1.75
C ILE A 396 8.69 16.68 -3.17
N ARG A 397 7.49 16.14 -3.43
CA ARG A 397 7.07 15.70 -4.78
C ARG A 397 7.14 16.85 -5.80
N LYS A 398 6.69 18.05 -5.43
CA LYS A 398 6.78 19.24 -6.30
C LYS A 398 8.22 19.62 -6.64
N ILE A 399 9.13 19.56 -5.66
CA ILE A 399 10.55 19.85 -5.88
C ILE A 399 11.13 18.87 -6.91
N TYR A 400 10.93 17.56 -6.74
CA TYR A 400 11.41 16.57 -7.70
C TYR A 400 10.80 16.73 -9.09
N ALA A 401 9.51 17.07 -9.18
CA ALA A 401 8.85 17.33 -10.45
C ALA A 401 9.47 18.54 -11.18
N ARG A 402 9.76 19.63 -10.46
CA ARG A 402 10.46 20.81 -11.01
C ARG A 402 11.87 20.46 -11.47
N MET A 403 12.65 19.75 -10.66
CA MET A 403 14.01 19.31 -11.02
C MET A 403 14.02 18.46 -12.29
N ARG A 404 13.06 17.53 -12.42
CA ARG A 404 12.91 16.72 -13.64
C ARG A 404 12.65 17.58 -14.88
N ASN A 405 11.75 18.56 -14.77
CA ASN A 405 11.41 19.44 -15.89
C ASN A 405 12.62 20.28 -16.34
N ILE A 406 13.40 20.80 -15.39
CA ILE A 406 14.67 21.51 -15.67
C ILE A 406 15.66 20.60 -16.39
N ASN A 407 15.85 19.37 -15.90
CA ASN A 407 16.77 18.40 -16.52
C ASN A 407 16.35 18.01 -17.94
N ARG A 408 15.04 17.86 -18.20
CA ARG A 408 14.51 17.64 -19.56
C ARG A 408 14.80 18.80 -20.48
N TRP A 409 14.56 20.04 -20.02
CA TRP A 409 14.84 21.24 -20.79
C TRP A 409 16.33 21.37 -21.16
N ARG A 410 17.24 21.14 -20.20
CA ARG A 410 18.69 21.14 -20.44
C ARG A 410 19.11 20.11 -21.49
N ARG A 411 18.56 18.89 -21.44
CA ARG A 411 18.83 17.86 -22.46
C ARG A 411 18.34 18.29 -23.84
N GLY A 412 17.13 18.87 -23.93
CA GLY A 412 16.59 19.41 -25.19
C GLY A 412 17.45 20.51 -25.80
N GLN A 413 18.01 21.40 -24.98
CA GLN A 413 18.96 22.43 -25.45
C GLN A 413 20.30 21.85 -25.89
N GLY A 414 20.83 20.84 -25.18
CA GLY A 414 22.06 20.14 -25.56
C GLY A 414 21.95 19.49 -26.95
N TYR A 415 20.79 18.92 -27.28
CA TYR A 415 20.51 18.40 -28.63
C TYR A 415 20.43 19.51 -29.68
N ARG A 416 19.78 20.65 -29.39
CA ARG A 416 19.72 21.80 -30.30
C ARG A 416 21.10 22.42 -30.58
N ASN A 417 21.99 22.47 -29.59
CA ASN A 417 23.33 23.01 -29.75
C ASN A 417 24.30 22.04 -30.46
N ARG A 418 24.08 20.72 -30.39
CA ARG A 418 24.84 19.74 -31.19
C ARG A 418 24.43 19.72 -32.66
N GLY A 419 23.15 20.00 -32.97
CA GLY A 419 22.68 20.19 -34.35
C GLY A 419 23.21 21.45 -35.05
N LYS A 420 23.83 22.38 -34.30
CA LYS A 420 24.47 23.60 -34.84
C LYS A 420 25.99 23.48 -35.02
N ARG A 421 26.60 22.32 -34.73
CA ARG A 421 28.04 22.06 -34.92
C ARG A 421 28.30 21.12 -36.11
N ILE A 422 27.68 21.40 -37.26
CA ILE A 422 28.13 20.91 -38.56
C ILE A 422 28.26 22.15 -39.44
N GLY A 423 29.50 22.52 -39.77
CA GLY A 423 29.81 23.70 -40.57
C GLY A 423 30.85 24.60 -39.91
N ASN A 424 32.11 24.18 -40.01
CA ASN A 424 33.21 25.02 -40.50
C ASN A 424 34.26 24.09 -41.10
#